data_AF-A0AA95HZ29-F1
#
_entry.id   AF-A0AA95HZ29-F1
#
_cell.length_a   1.000
_cell.length_b   1.000
_cell.length_c   1.000
_cell.angle_alpha   90.00
_cell.angle_beta   90.00
_cell.angle_gamma   90.00
#
_symmetry.space_group_name_H-M   'P 1'
#
loop_
_entity.id
_entity.type
_entity.pdbx_description
1 polymer ?
#
loop_
_entity_poly.entity_id
_entity_poly.type
_entity_poly.pdbx_seq_one_letter_code
_entity_poly.pdbx_strand_id
1 'polypeptide(L)'
;MAKAIRQISRQAPNETEERAQALEEIMQALADNKEAVLSMIEMAKELHEVKVFETAGSLLKQRNEVGVIAMQQVNQPAVHNVIKSGFGLFKFLGGLQPAQLETLMNGVTLGLKRMSQTGEKGKKQSIWKMRIRLRSPAIRAAMTTMVDFMEGMGEAFLRSREKRE
;
A
#
# COMPACT_ATOMS: atom_id res chain seq x y z
N MET A 1 78.80 -14.00 -22.06
CA MET A 1 78.21 -14.38 -20.75
C MET A 1 77.58 -13.14 -20.14
N ALA A 2 76.26 -13.11 -19.94
CA ALA A 2 75.57 -11.98 -19.27
C ALA A 2 75.26 -12.37 -17.83
N LYS A 3 75.63 -11.53 -16.85
CA LYS A 3 75.32 -11.73 -15.42
C LYS A 3 73.85 -11.45 -15.14
N ALA A 4 73.28 -12.25 -14.24
CA ALA A 4 71.86 -12.31 -13.92
C ALA A 4 71.32 -11.03 -13.28
N ILE A 5 70.14 -10.60 -13.73
CA ILE A 5 69.29 -9.66 -12.98
C ILE A 5 68.60 -10.47 -11.88
N ARG A 6 69.08 -10.34 -10.64
CA ARG A 6 68.52 -10.99 -9.45
C ARG A 6 68.06 -9.94 -8.46
N GLN A 7 67.06 -9.15 -8.82
CA GLN A 7 66.22 -8.47 -7.83
C GLN A 7 65.01 -7.87 -8.54
N ILE A 8 63.89 -8.58 -8.51
CA ILE A 8 62.58 -7.95 -8.63
C ILE A 8 62.24 -7.51 -7.22
N SER A 9 62.48 -6.23 -6.92
CA SER A 9 62.01 -5.62 -5.67
C SER A 9 60.50 -5.47 -5.78
N ARG A 10 59.76 -6.44 -5.23
CA ARG A 10 58.31 -6.35 -5.10
C ARG A 10 58.05 -5.42 -3.91
N GLN A 11 57.73 -4.16 -4.20
CA GLN A 11 57.27 -3.22 -3.18
C GLN A 11 56.02 -3.82 -2.53
N ALA A 12 56.14 -4.19 -1.25
CA ALA A 12 54.99 -4.60 -0.46
C ALA A 12 54.07 -3.38 -0.28
N PRO A 13 52.75 -3.52 -0.42
CA PRO A 13 51.83 -2.40 -0.25
C PRO A 13 52.01 -1.81 1.14
N ASN A 14 52.41 -0.53 1.17
CA ASN A 14 52.57 0.25 2.37
C ASN A 14 51.15 0.63 2.82
N GLU A 15 50.62 0.02 3.90
CA GLU A 15 49.25 0.29 4.41
C GLU A 15 48.96 1.79 4.58
N THR A 16 50.02 2.57 4.82
CA THR A 16 49.98 4.03 4.92
C THR A 16 49.69 4.74 3.59
N GLU A 17 50.21 4.23 2.47
CA GLU A 17 49.95 4.76 1.13
C GLU A 17 48.56 4.36 0.63
N GLU A 18 48.11 3.12 0.89
CA GLU A 18 46.74 2.69 0.55
C GLU A 18 45.69 3.48 1.34
N ARG A 19 45.94 3.76 2.62
CA ARG A 19 45.05 4.62 3.43
C ARG A 19 45.03 6.06 2.91
N ALA A 20 46.17 6.60 2.48
CA ALA A 20 46.23 7.94 1.92
C ALA A 20 45.45 8.04 0.61
N GLN A 21 45.61 7.07 -0.29
CA GLN A 21 44.85 6.99 -1.54
C GLN A 21 43.35 6.83 -1.31
N ALA A 22 42.94 5.93 -0.40
CA ALA A 22 41.53 5.76 -0.06
C ALA A 22 40.90 7.05 0.52
N LEU A 23 41.66 7.80 1.32
CA LEU A 23 41.20 9.08 1.86
C LEU A 23 41.04 10.13 0.77
N GLU A 24 41.96 10.17 -0.19
CA GLU A 24 41.95 11.07 -1.34
C GLU A 24 40.77 10.75 -2.27
N GLU A 25 40.53 9.47 -2.57
CA GLU A 25 39.38 9.03 -3.35
C GLU A 25 38.04 9.39 -2.69
N ILE A 26 37.92 9.20 -1.36
CA ILE A 26 36.73 9.60 -0.61
C ILE A 26 36.55 11.12 -0.65
N MET A 27 37.63 11.89 -0.45
CA MET A 27 37.58 13.36 -0.51
C MET A 27 37.15 13.85 -1.89
N GLN A 28 37.66 13.23 -2.95
CA GLN A 28 37.33 13.57 -4.33
C GLN A 28 35.88 13.21 -4.65
N ALA A 29 35.41 12.02 -4.27
CA ALA A 29 34.01 11.62 -4.44
C ALA A 29 33.04 12.55 -3.67
N LEU A 30 33.40 12.99 -2.46
CA LEU A 30 32.60 13.95 -1.69
C LEU A 30 32.62 15.35 -2.32
N ALA A 31 33.75 15.78 -2.89
CA ALA A 31 33.89 17.07 -3.55
C ALA A 31 33.08 17.12 -4.85
N ASP A 32 33.13 16.06 -5.66
CA ASP A 32 32.37 15.94 -6.91
C ASP A 32 30.86 15.87 -6.66
N ASN A 33 30.45 15.36 -5.49
CA ASN A 33 29.04 15.24 -5.09
C ASN A 33 28.64 16.25 -4.00
N LYS A 34 29.34 17.39 -3.91
CA LYS A 34 29.19 18.37 -2.83
C LYS A 34 27.73 18.75 -2.54
N GLU A 35 26.94 19.05 -3.57
CA GLU A 35 25.53 19.45 -3.40
C GLU A 35 24.67 18.32 -2.82
N ALA A 36 24.83 17.10 -3.31
CA ALA A 36 24.10 15.93 -2.79
C ALA A 36 24.50 15.60 -1.34
N VAL A 37 25.79 15.74 -1.01
CA VAL A 37 26.30 15.56 0.35
C VAL A 37 25.74 16.62 1.29
N LEU A 38 25.75 17.89 0.89
CA LEU A 38 25.17 18.98 1.68
C LEU A 38 23.66 18.79 1.90
N SER A 39 22.93 18.40 0.85
CA SER A 39 21.50 18.12 0.96
C SER A 39 21.21 16.92 1.88
N MET A 40 22.02 15.86 1.84
CA MET A 40 21.91 14.76 2.80
C MET A 40 22.22 15.18 4.23
N ILE A 41 23.20 16.06 4.44
CA ILE A 41 23.52 16.61 5.77
C ILE A 41 22.37 17.47 6.29
N GLU A 42 21.75 18.31 5.44
CA GLU A 42 20.57 19.09 5.80
C GLU A 42 19.38 18.19 6.15
N MET A 43 19.09 17.19 5.33
CA MET A 43 18.05 16.20 5.63
C MET A 43 18.33 15.45 6.93
N ALA A 44 19.58 15.02 7.17
CA ALA A 44 19.97 14.36 8.42
C ALA A 44 19.81 15.30 9.62
N LYS A 45 20.08 16.60 9.45
CA LYS A 45 19.88 17.62 10.49
C LYS A 45 18.40 17.82 10.79
N GLU A 46 17.54 17.95 9.78
CA GLU A 46 16.09 18.05 9.97
C GLU A 46 15.54 16.81 10.69
N LEU A 47 15.93 15.62 10.26
CA LEU A 47 15.54 14.35 10.90
C LEU A 47 16.06 14.23 12.34
N HIS A 48 17.22 14.81 12.64
CA HIS A 48 17.75 14.87 14.00
C HIS A 48 16.96 15.88 14.87
N GLU A 49 16.62 17.05 14.34
CA GLU A 49 15.81 18.06 15.04
C GLU A 49 14.42 17.53 15.42
N VAL A 50 13.78 16.77 14.53
CA VAL A 50 12.49 16.10 14.83
C VAL A 50 12.65 14.80 15.63
N LYS A 51 13.84 14.52 16.17
CA LYS A 51 14.16 13.34 16.99
C LYS A 51 13.82 12.00 16.36
N VAL A 52 13.77 11.92 15.02
CA VAL A 52 13.41 10.68 14.31
C VAL A 52 14.42 9.58 14.63
N PHE A 53 15.72 9.90 14.66
CA PHE A 53 16.76 8.92 14.98
C PHE A 53 16.70 8.43 16.43
N GLU A 54 16.40 9.30 17.39
CA GLU A 54 16.26 8.94 18.80
C GLU A 54 15.03 8.07 19.03
N THR A 55 13.91 8.43 18.39
CA THR A 55 12.65 7.70 18.49
C THR A 55 12.78 6.33 17.83
N ALA A 56 13.34 6.27 16.61
CA ALA A 56 13.62 5.02 15.92
C ALA A 56 14.61 4.14 16.69
N GLY A 57 15.69 4.72 17.22
CA GLY A 57 16.65 4.00 18.07
C GLY A 57 16.04 3.47 19.36
N SER A 58 15.12 4.23 19.98
CA SER A 58 14.41 3.82 21.20
C SER A 58 13.43 2.69 20.93
N LEU A 59 12.67 2.77 19.83
CA LEU A 59 11.81 1.69 19.35
C LEU A 59 12.60 0.42 19.02
N LEU A 60 13.79 0.55 18.40
CA LEU A 60 14.66 -0.59 18.10
C LEU A 60 15.30 -1.20 19.35
N LYS A 61 15.67 -0.39 20.35
CA LYS A 61 16.15 -0.88 21.65
C LYS A 61 15.04 -1.62 22.41
N GLN A 62 13.81 -1.13 22.33
CA GLN A 62 12.62 -1.76 22.92
C GLN A 62 11.89 -2.72 21.96
N ARG A 63 12.55 -3.18 20.89
CA ARG A 63 11.90 -4.02 19.84
C ARG A 63 11.15 -5.23 20.39
N ASN A 64 11.65 -5.82 21.47
CA ASN A 64 11.04 -6.99 22.09
C ASN A 64 9.78 -6.61 22.86
N GLU A 65 9.80 -5.54 23.64
CA GLU A 65 8.65 -5.09 24.43
C GLU A 65 7.56 -4.48 23.53
N VAL A 66 7.94 -3.59 22.61
CA VAL A 66 7.03 -2.99 21.63
C VAL A 66 6.49 -4.07 20.69
N GLY A 67 7.32 -5.02 20.27
CA GLY A 67 6.91 -6.15 19.45
C GLY A 67 5.94 -7.08 20.17
N VAL A 68 6.16 -7.37 21.45
CA VAL A 68 5.26 -8.19 22.27
C VAL A 68 3.91 -7.49 22.48
N ILE A 69 3.91 -6.19 22.76
CA ILE A 69 2.66 -5.41 22.92
C ILE A 69 1.89 -5.34 21.60
N ALA A 70 2.58 -5.07 20.49
CA ALA A 70 1.97 -5.06 19.16
C ALA A 70 1.41 -6.44 18.80
N MET A 71 2.15 -7.52 19.07
CA MET A 71 1.68 -8.88 18.83
C MET A 71 0.51 -9.27 19.74
N GLN A 72 0.52 -8.87 21.01
CA GLN A 72 -0.62 -9.08 21.90
C GLN A 72 -1.87 -8.34 21.40
N GLN A 73 -1.72 -7.12 20.88
CA GLN A 73 -2.81 -6.34 20.31
C GLN A 73 -3.32 -6.96 19.00
N VAL A 74 -2.43 -7.43 18.12
CA VAL A 74 -2.78 -8.11 16.86
C VAL A 74 -3.42 -9.47 17.10
N ASN A 75 -2.99 -10.18 18.14
CA ASN A 75 -3.55 -11.48 18.53
C ASN A 75 -4.92 -11.34 19.22
N GLN A 76 -5.42 -10.13 19.45
CA GLN A 76 -6.80 -9.95 19.85
C GLN A 76 -7.73 -10.45 18.74
N PRO A 77 -8.76 -11.25 19.04
CA PRO A 77 -9.68 -11.80 18.04
C PRO A 77 -10.31 -10.71 17.15
N ALA A 78 -10.58 -9.53 17.71
CA ALA A 78 -11.12 -8.39 16.98
C ALA A 78 -10.16 -7.91 15.88
N VAL A 79 -8.87 -7.77 16.20
CA VAL A 79 -7.85 -7.31 15.24
C VAL A 79 -7.57 -8.37 14.20
N HIS A 80 -7.49 -9.65 14.60
CA HIS A 80 -7.34 -10.77 13.68
C HIS A 80 -8.49 -10.84 12.66
N ASN A 81 -9.74 -10.67 13.12
CA ASN A 81 -10.90 -10.69 12.24
C ASN A 81 -10.94 -9.49 11.29
N VAL A 82 -10.53 -8.30 11.73
CA VAL A 82 -10.43 -7.12 10.86
C VAL A 82 -9.36 -7.32 9.80
N ILE A 83 -8.17 -7.81 10.17
CA ILE A 83 -7.09 -8.10 9.22
C ILE A 83 -7.55 -9.14 8.21
N LYS A 84 -8.11 -10.27 8.68
CA LYS A 84 -8.58 -11.35 7.82
C LYS A 84 -9.70 -10.90 6.87
N SER A 85 -10.65 -10.12 7.38
CA SER A 85 -11.74 -9.55 6.56
C SER A 85 -11.22 -8.52 5.55
N GLY A 86 -10.27 -7.68 5.96
CA GLY A 86 -9.61 -6.69 5.10
C GLY A 86 -8.83 -7.34 3.96
N PHE A 87 -8.04 -8.38 4.24
CA PHE A 87 -7.38 -9.18 3.20
C PHE A 87 -8.38 -9.87 2.28
N GLY A 88 -9.49 -10.38 2.83
CA GLY A 88 -10.59 -10.94 2.04
C GLY A 88 -11.18 -9.90 1.07
N LEU A 89 -11.44 -8.68 1.55
CA LEU A 89 -11.94 -7.57 0.73
C LEU A 89 -10.92 -7.14 -0.32
N PHE A 90 -9.63 -7.03 0.04
CA PHE A 90 -8.56 -6.70 -0.90
C PHE A 90 -8.46 -7.74 -2.01
N LYS A 91 -8.50 -9.04 -1.66
CA LYS A 91 -8.51 -10.14 -2.63
C LYS A 91 -9.74 -10.10 -3.53
N PHE A 92 -10.90 -9.80 -2.96
CA PHE A 92 -12.13 -9.63 -3.73
C PHE A 92 -12.00 -8.48 -4.74
N LEU A 93 -11.62 -7.29 -4.28
CA LEU A 93 -11.44 -6.10 -5.14
C LEU A 93 -10.37 -6.32 -6.21
N GLY A 94 -9.24 -6.96 -5.87
CA GLY A 94 -8.18 -7.30 -6.82
C GLY A 94 -8.57 -8.41 -7.81
N GLY A 95 -9.59 -9.20 -7.51
CA GLY A 95 -10.13 -10.22 -8.43
C GLY A 95 -11.20 -9.69 -9.39
N LEU A 96 -11.70 -8.47 -9.20
CA LEU A 96 -12.65 -7.84 -10.11
C LEU A 96 -11.93 -7.29 -11.35
N GLN A 97 -12.59 -7.39 -12.50
CA GLN A 97 -12.07 -6.73 -13.71
C GLN A 97 -12.18 -5.20 -13.53
N PRO A 98 -11.16 -4.40 -13.90
CA PRO A 98 -11.16 -2.95 -13.70
C PRO A 98 -12.40 -2.24 -14.26
N ALA A 99 -12.87 -2.66 -15.44
CA ALA A 99 -14.07 -2.10 -16.09
C ALA A 99 -15.36 -2.34 -15.28
N GLN A 100 -15.47 -3.48 -14.60
CA GLN A 100 -16.62 -3.79 -13.75
C GLN A 100 -16.61 -2.94 -12.48
N LEU A 101 -15.42 -2.79 -11.86
CA LEU A 101 -15.24 -1.93 -10.69
C LEU A 101 -15.58 -0.47 -11.01
N GLU A 102 -15.09 0.05 -12.13
CA GLU A 102 -15.39 1.40 -12.59
C GLU A 102 -16.89 1.62 -12.81
N THR A 103 -17.57 0.66 -13.46
CA THR A 103 -19.01 0.71 -13.68
C THR A 103 -19.80 0.76 -12.36
N LEU A 104 -19.41 -0.05 -11.38
CA LEU A 104 -20.04 -0.06 -10.05
C LEU A 104 -19.82 1.27 -9.32
N MET A 105 -18.59 1.78 -9.30
CA MET A 105 -18.25 3.07 -8.67
C MET A 105 -19.01 4.24 -9.30
N ASN A 106 -19.11 4.27 -10.63
CA ASN A 106 -19.90 5.25 -11.37
C ASN A 106 -21.39 5.14 -11.05
N GLY A 107 -21.92 3.90 -10.97
CA GLY A 107 -23.30 3.64 -10.58
C GLY A 107 -23.65 4.17 -9.19
N VAL A 108 -22.79 3.91 -8.20
CA VAL A 108 -22.94 4.42 -6.82
C VAL A 108 -22.92 5.95 -6.81
N THR A 109 -21.95 6.55 -7.48
CA THR A 109 -21.81 8.02 -7.55
C THR A 109 -23.04 8.67 -8.17
N LEU A 110 -23.55 8.12 -9.28
CA LEU A 110 -24.74 8.61 -9.95
C LEU A 110 -26.00 8.43 -9.08
N GLY A 111 -26.09 7.32 -8.35
CA GLY A 111 -27.16 7.05 -7.38
C GLY A 111 -27.19 8.07 -6.26
N LEU A 112 -26.04 8.36 -5.64
CA LEU A 112 -25.90 9.37 -4.59
C LEU A 112 -26.29 10.77 -5.11
N LYS A 113 -25.84 11.13 -6.32
CA LYS A 113 -26.22 12.40 -6.97
C LYS A 113 -27.72 12.49 -7.23
N ARG A 114 -28.37 11.42 -7.66
CA ARG A 114 -29.84 11.39 -7.85
C ARG A 114 -30.59 11.46 -6.52
N MET A 115 -30.06 10.85 -5.47
CA MET A 115 -30.63 10.89 -4.12
C MET A 115 -30.63 12.30 -3.56
N SER A 116 -29.49 13.01 -3.62
CA SER A 116 -29.40 14.39 -3.14
C SER A 116 -30.35 15.33 -3.90
N GLN A 117 -30.43 15.21 -5.22
CA GLN A 117 -31.34 16.00 -6.07
C GLN A 117 -32.83 15.72 -5.83
N THR A 118 -33.17 14.51 -5.38
CA THR A 118 -34.56 14.13 -5.09
C THR A 118 -34.98 14.58 -3.69
N GLY A 119 -34.07 14.54 -2.72
CA GLY A 119 -34.28 14.98 -1.34
C GLY A 119 -34.57 16.49 -1.23
N GLU A 120 -33.90 17.32 -2.04
CA GLU A 120 -34.14 18.79 -2.04
C GLU A 120 -35.53 19.19 -2.55
N LYS A 121 -36.19 18.35 -3.37
CA LYS A 121 -37.39 18.78 -4.10
C LYS A 121 -38.71 18.44 -3.43
N GLY A 122 -38.76 17.73 -2.29
CA GLY A 122 -39.95 17.55 -1.42
C GLY A 122 -41.28 17.13 -2.08
N LYS A 123 -41.29 16.80 -3.37
CA LYS A 123 -42.51 16.62 -4.16
C LYS A 123 -42.97 15.18 -4.04
N LYS A 124 -44.12 14.97 -3.39
CA LYS A 124 -44.85 13.70 -3.37
C LYS A 124 -44.92 13.14 -4.80
N GLN A 125 -44.27 12.02 -5.03
CA GLN A 125 -44.30 11.35 -6.33
C GLN A 125 -45.66 10.69 -6.49
N SER A 126 -46.44 11.11 -7.48
CA SER A 126 -47.72 10.45 -7.81
C SER A 126 -47.48 8.96 -8.13
N ILE A 127 -48.35 8.08 -7.62
CA ILE A 127 -48.30 6.62 -7.83
C ILE A 127 -48.19 6.28 -9.33
N TRP A 128 -48.83 7.08 -10.19
CA TRP A 128 -48.75 6.94 -11.63
C TRP A 128 -47.34 7.22 -12.19
N LYS A 129 -46.68 8.30 -11.74
CA LYS A 129 -45.30 8.61 -12.11
C LYS A 129 -44.31 7.56 -11.60
N MET A 130 -44.61 6.92 -10.46
CA MET A 130 -43.79 5.81 -9.96
C MET A 130 -43.90 4.57 -10.85
N ARG A 131 -45.11 4.21 -11.29
CA ARG A 131 -45.34 3.12 -12.25
C ARG A 131 -44.58 3.33 -13.57
N ILE A 132 -44.56 4.56 -14.08
CA ILE A 132 -43.79 4.88 -15.31
C ILE A 132 -42.29 4.74 -15.07
N ARG A 133 -41.78 5.23 -13.92
CA ARG A 133 -40.36 5.11 -13.58
C ARG A 133 -39.90 3.65 -13.48
N LEU A 134 -40.71 2.77 -12.90
CA LEU A 134 -40.41 1.33 -12.85
C LEU A 134 -40.24 0.69 -14.23
N ARG A 135 -40.87 1.24 -15.27
CA ARG A 135 -40.71 0.77 -16.67
C ARG A 135 -39.52 1.41 -17.39
N SER A 136 -38.78 2.33 -16.76
CA SER A 136 -37.61 2.93 -17.40
C SER A 136 -36.53 1.87 -17.70
N PRO A 137 -35.75 2.03 -18.79
CA PRO A 137 -34.67 1.11 -19.13
C PRO A 137 -33.65 0.95 -18.00
N ALA A 138 -33.32 2.05 -17.31
CA ALA A 138 -32.36 2.05 -16.20
C ALA A 138 -32.84 1.25 -14.98
N ILE A 139 -34.12 1.37 -14.60
CA ILE A 139 -34.66 0.60 -13.47
C ILE A 139 -34.79 -0.88 -13.85
N ARG A 140 -35.19 -1.19 -15.08
CA ARG A 140 -35.22 -2.58 -15.57
C ARG A 140 -33.84 -3.23 -15.54
N ALA A 141 -32.81 -2.56 -16.06
CA ALA A 141 -31.44 -3.06 -16.02
C ALA A 141 -30.98 -3.33 -14.58
N ALA A 142 -31.21 -2.39 -13.66
CA ALA A 142 -30.83 -2.56 -12.26
C ALA A 142 -31.58 -3.72 -11.58
N MET A 143 -32.88 -3.90 -11.85
CA MET A 143 -33.64 -5.03 -11.31
C MET A 143 -33.14 -6.37 -11.85
N THR A 144 -32.89 -6.47 -13.15
CA THR A 144 -32.33 -7.70 -13.75
C THR A 144 -30.97 -8.04 -13.14
N THR A 145 -30.05 -7.08 -13.08
CA THR A 145 -28.74 -7.30 -12.46
C THR A 145 -28.85 -7.67 -10.98
N MET A 146 -29.82 -7.12 -10.25
CA MET A 146 -30.05 -7.47 -8.86
C MET A 146 -30.59 -8.91 -8.71
N VAL A 147 -31.44 -9.36 -9.62
CA VAL A 147 -31.92 -10.75 -9.66
C VAL A 147 -30.74 -11.69 -9.95
N ASP A 148 -29.94 -11.42 -10.98
CA ASP A 148 -28.76 -12.25 -11.32
C ASP A 148 -27.76 -12.30 -10.15
N PHE A 149 -27.55 -11.18 -9.46
CA PHE A 149 -26.73 -11.11 -8.27
C PHE A 149 -27.29 -11.98 -7.13
N MET A 150 -28.60 -11.95 -6.90
CA MET A 150 -29.27 -12.77 -5.89
C MET A 150 -29.16 -14.26 -6.20
N GLU A 151 -29.30 -14.66 -7.47
CA GLU A 151 -29.12 -16.04 -7.91
C GLU A 151 -27.69 -16.53 -7.63
N GLY A 152 -26.68 -15.75 -8.03
CA GLY A 152 -25.27 -16.09 -7.75
C GLY A 152 -24.93 -16.18 -6.26
N MET A 153 -25.50 -15.30 -5.42
CA MET A 153 -25.37 -15.42 -3.97
C MET A 153 -26.02 -16.70 -3.43
N GLY A 154 -27.20 -17.05 -3.94
CA GLY A 154 -27.91 -18.27 -3.57
C GLY A 154 -27.09 -19.53 -3.85
N GLU A 155 -26.50 -19.62 -5.03
CA GLU A 155 -25.60 -20.73 -5.39
C GLU A 155 -24.40 -20.84 -4.46
N ALA A 156 -23.76 -19.71 -4.11
CA ALA A 156 -22.62 -19.71 -3.21
C ALA A 156 -23.00 -20.21 -1.80
N PHE A 157 -24.18 -19.84 -1.30
CA PHE A 157 -24.67 -20.31 -0.01
C PHE A 157 -24.94 -21.81 0.00
N LEU A 158 -25.58 -22.34 -1.06
CA LEU A 158 -25.84 -23.77 -1.20
C LEU A 158 -24.53 -24.58 -1.23
N ARG A 159 -23.56 -24.18 -2.07
CA ARG A 159 -22.24 -24.82 -2.14
C ARG A 159 -21.46 -24.77 -0.82
N SER A 160 -21.65 -23.70 -0.04
CA SER A 160 -20.99 -23.57 1.27
C SER A 160 -21.57 -24.49 2.34
N ARG A 161 -22.84 -24.90 2.20
CA ARG A 161 -23.49 -25.87 3.09
C ARG A 161 -23.03 -27.29 2.77
N GLU A 162 -22.96 -27.65 1.49
CA GLU A 162 -22.43 -28.96 1.03
C GLU A 162 -21.00 -29.24 1.49
N LYS A 163 -20.16 -28.20 1.66
CA LYS A 163 -18.79 -28.34 2.17
C LYS A 163 -18.69 -28.49 3.70
N ARG A 164 -19.78 -28.30 4.44
CA ARG A 164 -19.84 -28.40 5.91
C ARG A 164 -20.48 -29.70 6.40
N GLU A 165 -21.12 -30.44 5.51
CA GLU A 165 -21.61 -31.82 5.73
C GLU A 165 -20.53 -32.82 5.32
#